data_AF-A0AAJ6TV13-F1
#
_entry.id   AF-A0AAJ6TV13-F1
#
_cell.length_a   1.000
_cell.length_b   1.000
_cell.length_c   1.000
_cell.angle_alpha   90.00
_cell.angle_beta   90.00
_cell.angle_gamma   90.00
#
_symmetry.space_group_name_H-M   'P 1'
#
loop_
_entity.id
_entity.type
_entity.pdbx_description
1 polymer ?
#
loop_
_entity_poly.entity_id
_entity_poly.type
_entity_poly.pdbx_seq_one_letter_code
_entity_poly.pdbx_strand_id
1 'polypeptide(L)'
;MFITGQLAALYLSWRLAMVAIPALLMLIIPGLVYGKLLGEVGKMIQEAYEVAGVMVEQAVSSIRTVYSYGGEEKTAEDYKIALQPTLKLGIKQGLLKGMAIGTIGITFAVWALQGWYGSTLIINKGAKGGNVFVAGVCVIYGGL
;
A
#
# COMPACT_ATOMS: atom_id res chain seq x y z
N MET A 1 -2.37 -19.07 -4.17
CA MET A 1 -3.05 -18.63 -5.41
C MET A 1 -2.07 -18.09 -6.46
N PHE A 2 -1.00 -17.38 -6.07
CA PHE A 2 0.02 -16.87 -7.00
C PHE A 2 0.65 -17.95 -7.90
N ILE A 3 1.25 -19.00 -7.31
CA ILE A 3 1.95 -20.04 -8.06
C ILE A 3 0.99 -20.80 -9.00
N THR A 4 -0.20 -21.15 -8.50
CA THR A 4 -1.23 -21.85 -9.28
C THR A 4 -1.75 -21.01 -10.45
N GLY A 5 -1.91 -19.69 -10.26
CA GLY A 5 -2.32 -18.76 -11.33
C GLY A 5 -1.27 -18.65 -12.44
N GLN A 6 0.01 -18.61 -12.08
CA GLN A 6 1.08 -18.56 -13.09
C GLN A 6 1.29 -19.88 -13.81
N LEU A 7 1.15 -21.01 -13.13
CA LEU A 7 1.19 -22.31 -13.79
C LEU A 7 0.02 -22.48 -14.77
N ALA A 8 -1.18 -22.04 -14.41
CA ALA A 8 -2.33 -22.05 -15.31
C ALA A 8 -2.13 -21.14 -16.53
N ALA A 9 -1.58 -19.94 -16.33
CA ALA A 9 -1.27 -19.02 -17.43
C ALA A 9 -0.19 -19.56 -18.37
N LEU A 10 0.85 -20.20 -17.82
CA LEU A 10 1.92 -20.85 -18.59
C LEU A 10 1.38 -22.01 -19.42
N TYR A 11 0.45 -22.80 -18.87
CA TYR A 11 -0.21 -23.91 -19.54
C TYR A 11 -1.14 -23.44 -20.68
N LEU A 12 -1.93 -22.39 -20.44
CA LEU A 12 -2.87 -21.85 -21.44
C LEU A 12 -2.18 -21.09 -22.57
N SER A 13 -1.17 -20.26 -22.24
CA SER A 13 -0.43 -19.46 -23.20
C SER A 13 0.96 -19.09 -22.67
N TRP A 14 1.94 -19.97 -22.92
CA TRP A 14 3.34 -19.76 -22.53
C TRP A 14 3.94 -18.45 -23.09
N ARG A 15 3.54 -18.03 -24.29
CA ARG A 15 4.01 -16.79 -24.94
C ARG A 15 3.53 -15.54 -24.21
N LEU A 16 2.26 -15.53 -23.78
CA LEU A 16 1.71 -14.43 -22.99
C LEU A 16 2.33 -14.40 -21.59
N ALA A 17 2.45 -15.57 -20.96
CA ALA A 17 2.99 -15.71 -19.61
C ALA A 17 4.43 -15.19 -19.49
N MET A 18 5.30 -15.42 -20.48
CA MET A 18 6.67 -14.88 -20.46
C MET A 18 6.72 -13.35 -20.47
N VAL A 19 5.76 -12.68 -21.14
CA VAL A 19 5.67 -11.21 -21.14
C VAL A 19 5.02 -10.69 -19.86
N ALA A 20 4.13 -11.48 -19.26
CA ALA A 20 3.33 -11.08 -18.12
C ALA A 20 4.05 -11.24 -16.77
N ILE A 21 4.99 -12.17 -16.65
CA ILE A 21 5.79 -12.39 -15.42
C ILE A 21 6.64 -11.15 -15.04
N PRO A 22 7.37 -10.49 -15.96
CA PRO A 22 8.08 -9.25 -15.64
C PRO A 22 7.14 -8.10 -15.24
N ALA A 23 5.98 -7.99 -15.91
CA ALA A 23 4.98 -6.98 -15.60
C ALA A 23 4.39 -7.15 -14.18
N LEU A 24 4.25 -8.40 -13.73
CA LEU A 24 3.86 -8.72 -12.35
C LEU A 24 4.90 -8.33 -11.31
N LEU A 25 6.18 -8.62 -11.55
CA LEU A 25 7.25 -8.22 -10.64
C LEU A 25 7.27 -6.70 -10.45
N MET A 26 6.97 -5.95 -11.51
CA MET A 26 6.84 -4.50 -11.47
C MET A 26 5.68 -4.01 -10.59
N LEU A 27 4.63 -4.81 -10.40
CA LEU A 27 3.50 -4.51 -9.48
C LEU A 27 3.81 -4.89 -8.03
N ILE A 28 4.56 -5.97 -7.80
CA ILE A 28 4.86 -6.49 -6.46
C ILE A 28 5.91 -5.62 -5.74
N ILE A 29 6.91 -5.13 -6.47
CA ILE A 29 8.03 -4.35 -5.89
C ILE A 29 7.54 -3.11 -5.13
N PRO A 30 6.69 -2.23 -5.71
CA PRO A 30 6.17 -1.07 -4.99
C PRO A 30 5.35 -1.48 -3.76
N GLY A 31 4.49 -2.50 -3.87
CA GLY A 31 3.66 -2.97 -2.76
C GLY A 31 4.49 -3.40 -1.55
N LEU A 32 5.57 -4.16 -1.76
CA LEU A 32 6.47 -4.58 -0.68
C LEU A 32 7.22 -3.41 -0.04
N VAL A 33 7.72 -2.48 -0.86
CA VAL A 33 8.46 -1.30 -0.39
C VAL A 33 7.55 -0.38 0.43
N TYR A 34 6.37 -0.05 -0.10
CA TYR A 34 5.39 0.77 0.60
C TYR A 34 4.88 0.10 1.87
N GLY A 35 4.62 -1.21 1.85
CA GLY A 35 4.18 -1.96 3.02
C GLY A 35 5.17 -1.86 4.19
N LYS A 36 6.47 -2.03 3.91
CA LYS A 36 7.52 -1.88 4.93
C LYS A 36 7.61 -0.45 5.47
N LEU A 37 7.70 0.54 4.57
CA LEU A 37 7.80 1.95 4.95
C LEU A 37 6.57 2.43 5.74
N LEU A 38 5.37 1.99 5.36
CA LEU A 38 4.12 2.31 6.08
C LEU A 38 4.10 1.68 7.47
N GLY A 39 4.61 0.46 7.61
CA GLY A 39 4.75 -0.21 8.89
C GLY A 39 5.72 0.51 9.82
N GLU A 40 6.89 0.92 9.32
CA GLU A 40 7.88 1.67 10.09
C GLU A 40 7.36 3.04 10.53
N VAL A 41 6.74 3.81 9.60
CA VAL A 41 6.13 5.10 9.94
C VAL A 41 4.98 4.93 10.92
N GLY A 42 4.19 3.86 10.79
CA GLY A 42 3.12 3.52 11.74
C GLY A 42 3.65 3.31 13.16
N LYS A 43 4.76 2.58 13.31
CA LYS A 43 5.40 2.38 14.62
C LYS A 43 5.88 3.70 15.24
N MET A 44 6.56 4.54 14.46
CA MET A 44 7.03 5.85 14.94
C MET A 44 5.86 6.77 15.36
N ILE A 45 4.74 6.71 14.63
CA ILE A 45 3.52 7.45 15.01
C ILE A 45 3.00 6.96 16.36
N GLN A 46 2.96 5.64 16.55
CA GLN A 46 2.46 5.04 17.79
C GLN A 46 3.35 5.40 18.99
N GLU A 47 4.67 5.31 18.85
CA GLU A 47 5.63 5.72 19.87
C GLU A 47 5.49 7.21 20.23
N ALA A 48 5.37 8.09 19.23
CA ALA A 48 5.16 9.53 19.47
C ALA A 48 3.80 9.82 20.14
N TYR A 49 2.77 9.04 19.81
CA TYR A 49 1.44 9.18 20.39
C TYR A 49 1.39 8.69 21.84
N GLU A 50 2.15 7.64 22.19
CA GLU A 50 2.26 7.15 23.57
C GLU A 50 2.78 8.24 24.52
N VAL A 51 3.76 9.04 24.10
CA VAL A 51 4.26 10.16 24.92
C VAL A 51 3.16 11.17 25.22
N ALA A 52 2.36 11.53 24.22
CA ALA A 52 1.22 12.43 24.40
C ALA A 52 0.13 11.79 25.26
N GLY A 53 -0.08 10.48 25.13
CA GLY A 53 -1.03 9.70 25.94
C GLY A 53 -0.68 9.69 27.42
N VAL A 54 0.59 9.43 27.76
CA VAL A 54 1.09 9.47 29.15
C VAL A 54 0.86 10.85 29.77
N MET A 55 1.06 11.92 29.00
CA MET A 55 0.83 13.28 29.48
C MET A 55 -0.64 13.53 29.83
N VAL A 56 -1.57 13.09 28.97
CA VAL A 56 -3.01 13.20 29.24
C VAL A 56 -3.41 12.34 30.45
N GLU A 57 -2.86 11.13 30.55
CA GLU A 57 -3.12 10.23 31.66
C GLU A 57 -2.71 10.85 33.00
N GLN A 58 -1.53 11.49 33.06
CA GLN A 58 -1.07 12.22 34.25
C GLN A 58 -1.97 13.42 34.59
N ALA A 59 -2.36 14.21 33.58
CA ALA A 59 -3.23 15.36 33.75
C ALA A 59 -4.62 14.97 34.29
N VAL A 60 -5.21 13.91 33.74
CA VAL A 60 -6.53 13.39 34.16
C VAL A 60 -6.45 12.74 35.54
N SER A 61 -5.40 11.97 35.81
CA SER A 61 -5.19 11.36 37.13
C SER A 61 -5.03 12.42 38.24
N SER A 62 -4.49 13.59 37.92
CA SER A 62 -4.24 14.69 38.86
C SER A 62 -5.15 15.90 38.60
N ILE A 63 -6.36 15.68 38.08
CA ILE A 63 -7.23 16.77 37.60
C ILE A 63 -7.56 17.82 38.66
N ARG A 64 -7.72 17.42 39.93
CA ARG A 64 -7.97 18.37 41.03
C ARG A 64 -6.79 19.31 41.25
N THR A 65 -5.57 18.81 41.07
CA THR A 65 -4.34 19.60 41.20
C THR A 65 -4.20 20.57 40.03
N VAL A 66 -4.43 20.10 38.80
CA VAL A 66 -4.40 20.95 37.60
C VAL A 66 -5.41 22.10 37.74
N TYR A 67 -6.63 21.78 38.18
CA TYR A 67 -7.68 22.77 38.41
C TYR A 67 -7.32 23.75 39.53
N SER A 68 -6.83 23.25 40.69
CA SER A 68 -6.49 24.12 41.82
C SER A 68 -5.36 25.12 41.53
N TYR A 69 -4.46 24.78 40.60
CA TYR A 69 -3.36 25.64 40.17
C TYR A 69 -3.69 26.45 38.91
N GLY A 70 -4.90 26.31 38.33
CA GLY A 70 -5.27 26.97 37.08
C GLY A 70 -4.42 26.53 35.87
N GLY A 71 -3.85 25.32 35.91
CA GLY A 71 -2.88 24.81 34.94
C GLY A 71 -3.49 24.24 33.65
N GLU A 72 -4.77 24.46 33.40
CA GLU A 72 -5.52 23.87 32.27
C GLU A 72 -4.93 24.30 30.92
N GLU A 73 -4.72 25.61 30.72
CA GLU A 73 -4.14 26.14 29.48
C GLU A 73 -2.72 25.62 29.25
N LYS A 74 -1.90 25.60 30.31
CA LYS A 74 -0.52 25.10 30.24
C LYS A 74 -0.47 23.62 29.83
N THR A 75 -1.32 22.80 30.44
CA THR A 75 -1.40 21.37 30.14
C THR A 75 -1.89 21.13 28.71
N ALA A 76 -2.83 21.93 28.23
CA ALA A 76 -3.31 21.87 26.85
C ALA A 76 -2.23 22.28 25.83
N GLU A 77 -1.43 23.31 26.15
CA GLU A 77 -0.33 23.75 25.30
C GLU A 77 0.78 22.71 25.22
N ASP A 78 1.18 22.14 26.36
CA ASP A 78 2.19 21.08 26.41
C ASP A 78 1.73 19.82 25.64
N TYR A 79 0.45 19.44 25.75
CA TYR A 79 -0.13 18.35 24.95
C TYR A 79 -0.11 18.65 23.44
N LYS A 80 -0.42 19.88 23.05
CA LYS A 80 -0.34 20.33 21.64
C LYS A 80 1.09 20.23 21.11
N ILE A 81 2.08 20.56 21.92
CA ILE A 81 3.51 20.42 21.56
C ILE A 81 3.86 18.93 21.42
N ALA A 82 3.43 18.08 22.34
CA ALA A 82 3.66 16.64 22.30
C ALA A 82 3.04 15.95 21.07
N LEU A 83 1.97 16.50 20.50
CA LEU A 83 1.34 16.00 19.26
C LEU A 83 2.00 16.46 17.95
N GLN A 84 2.85 17.50 17.98
CA GLN A 84 3.53 18.00 16.77
C GLN A 84 4.32 16.93 16.00
N PRO A 85 5.10 16.04 16.67
CA PRO A 85 5.79 14.95 15.99
C PRO A 85 4.84 13.98 15.30
N THR A 86 3.75 13.58 15.98
CA THR A 86 2.70 12.71 15.45
C THR A 86 2.06 13.31 14.21
N LEU A 87 1.78 14.62 14.22
CA LEU A 87 1.23 15.33 13.06
C LEU A 87 2.19 15.29 11.85
N LYS A 88 3.47 15.60 12.08
CA LYS A 88 4.49 15.57 11.01
C LYS A 88 4.65 14.18 10.40
N LEU A 89 4.68 13.14 11.25
CA LEU A 89 4.74 11.75 10.80
C LEU A 89 3.46 11.32 10.08
N GLY A 90 2.29 11.77 10.54
CA GLY A 90 1.00 11.54 9.90
C GLY A 90 0.93 12.13 8.49
N ILE A 91 1.44 13.34 8.28
CA ILE A 91 1.53 13.96 6.95
C ILE A 91 2.43 13.11 6.03
N LYS A 92 3.59 12.68 6.54
CA LYS A 92 4.51 11.80 5.78
C LYS A 92 3.85 10.46 5.44
N GLN A 93 3.10 9.87 6.37
CA GLN A 93 2.34 8.65 6.16
C GLN A 93 1.25 8.85 5.11
N GLY A 94 0.53 9.98 5.15
CA GLY A 94 -0.48 10.33 4.16
C GLY A 94 0.10 10.43 2.74
N LEU A 95 1.26 11.09 2.60
CA LEU A 95 1.95 11.18 1.31
C LEU A 95 2.41 9.80 0.80
N LEU A 96 2.93 8.95 1.70
CA LEU A 96 3.35 7.59 1.38
C LEU A 96 2.18 6.71 0.94
N LYS A 97 1.04 6.80 1.64
CA LYS A 97 -0.22 6.12 1.24
C LYS A 97 -0.71 6.62 -0.11
N GLY A 98 -0.65 7.93 -0.35
CA GLY A 98 -1.01 8.53 -1.63
C GLY A 98 -0.16 7.99 -2.79
N MET A 99 1.16 7.90 -2.60
CA MET A 99 2.05 7.28 -3.58
C MET A 99 1.76 5.79 -3.81
N ALA A 100 1.47 5.03 -2.75
CA ALA A 100 1.12 3.62 -2.86
C ALA A 100 -0.18 3.40 -3.65
N ILE A 101 -1.20 4.21 -3.41
CA ILE A 101 -2.44 4.18 -4.21
C ILE A 101 -2.16 4.62 -5.65
N GLY A 102 -1.31 5.62 -5.86
CA GLY A 102 -0.90 6.07 -7.20
C GLY A 102 -0.27 4.96 -8.04
N THR A 103 0.50 4.05 -7.43
CA THR A 103 1.08 2.91 -8.15
C THR A 103 0.05 1.90 -8.68
N ILE A 104 -1.21 1.94 -8.22
CA ILE A 104 -2.30 1.15 -8.83
C ILE A 104 -2.50 1.54 -10.31
N GLY A 105 -2.12 2.76 -10.70
CA GLY A 105 -2.08 3.18 -12.11
C GLY A 105 -1.26 2.27 -13.02
N ILE A 106 -0.20 1.63 -12.49
CA ILE A 106 0.64 0.69 -13.23
C ILE A 106 -0.17 -0.54 -13.67
N THR A 107 -1.16 -0.96 -12.88
CA THR A 107 -2.05 -2.08 -13.23
C THR A 107 -2.77 -1.83 -14.56
N PHE A 108 -3.21 -0.60 -14.83
CA PHE A 108 -3.83 -0.27 -16.12
C PHE A 108 -2.85 -0.38 -17.30
N ALA A 109 -1.59 0.00 -17.09
CA ALA A 109 -0.55 -0.16 -18.11
C ALA A 109 -0.28 -1.65 -18.40
N VAL A 110 -0.30 -2.50 -17.37
CA VAL A 110 -0.16 -3.97 -17.53
C VAL A 110 -1.35 -4.56 -18.31
N TRP A 111 -2.58 -4.15 -17.99
CA TRP A 111 -3.78 -4.54 -18.75
C TRP A 111 -3.69 -4.12 -20.22
N ALA A 112 -3.23 -2.89 -20.50
CA ALA A 112 -3.04 -2.40 -21.86
C ALA A 112 -1.98 -3.21 -22.63
N LEU A 113 -0.85 -3.52 -22.01
CA LEU A 113 0.21 -4.36 -22.57
C LEU A 113 -0.29 -5.77 -22.91
N GLN A 114 -1.05 -6.39 -22.00
CA GLN A 114 -1.65 -7.71 -22.24
C GLN A 114 -2.69 -7.68 -23.35
N GLY A 115 -3.51 -6.63 -23.43
CA GLY A 115 -4.46 -6.45 -24.53
C GLY A 115 -3.77 -6.33 -25.88
N TRP A 116 -2.73 -5.51 -25.97
CA TRP A 116 -1.97 -5.31 -27.20
C TRP A 116 -1.22 -6.58 -27.66
N TYR A 117 -0.48 -7.21 -26.74
CA TYR A 117 0.28 -8.42 -27.06
C TYR A 117 -0.66 -9.63 -27.30
N GLY A 118 -1.74 -9.72 -26.53
CA GLY A 118 -2.77 -10.75 -26.69
C GLY A 118 -3.47 -10.66 -28.05
N SER A 119 -3.85 -9.45 -28.49
CA SER A 119 -4.43 -9.22 -29.82
C SER A 119 -3.47 -9.65 -30.94
N THR A 120 -2.20 -9.24 -30.84
CA THR A 120 -1.15 -9.63 -31.79
C THR A 120 -0.98 -11.16 -31.86
N LEU A 121 -1.11 -11.85 -30.73
CA LEU A 121 -0.98 -13.31 -30.66
C LEU A 121 -2.16 -14.05 -31.32
N ILE A 122 -3.36 -13.49 -31.21
CA ILE A 122 -4.57 -14.01 -31.86
C ILE A 122 -4.47 -13.82 -33.37
N ILE A 123 -4.12 -12.61 -33.83
CA ILE A 123 -4.09 -12.24 -35.25
C ILE A 123 -2.95 -12.96 -35.99
N ASN A 124 -1.73 -12.90 -35.47
CA ASN A 124 -0.54 -13.37 -36.22
C ASN A 124 -0.21 -14.85 -36.00
N LYS A 125 -0.68 -15.46 -34.89
CA LYS A 125 -0.32 -16.84 -34.53
C LYS A 125 -1.51 -17.76 -34.30
N GLY A 126 -2.73 -17.31 -34.60
CA GLY A 126 -3.95 -18.13 -34.53
C GLY A 126 -4.27 -18.65 -33.13
N ALA A 127 -3.81 -17.98 -32.07
CA ALA A 127 -4.09 -18.39 -30.70
C ALA A 127 -5.59 -18.25 -30.38
N LYS A 128 -6.16 -19.22 -29.65
CA LYS A 128 -7.55 -19.13 -29.19
C LYS A 128 -7.70 -17.96 -28.22
N GLY A 129 -8.49 -16.95 -28.60
CA GLY A 129 -8.68 -15.73 -27.81
C GLY A 129 -9.13 -15.99 -26.37
N GLY A 130 -9.98 -17.01 -26.16
CA GLY A 130 -10.39 -17.45 -24.82
C GLY A 130 -9.22 -17.86 -23.93
N ASN A 131 -8.25 -18.63 -24.44
CA ASN A 131 -7.09 -19.07 -23.68
C ASN A 131 -6.16 -17.90 -23.33
N VAL A 132 -6.01 -16.95 -24.26
CA VAL A 132 -5.17 -15.74 -24.06
C VAL A 132 -5.80 -14.82 -23.01
N PHE A 133 -7.12 -14.63 -23.06
CA PHE A 133 -7.85 -13.83 -22.08
C PHE A 133 -7.80 -14.46 -20.68
N VAL A 134 -8.09 -15.76 -20.56
CA VAL A 134 -8.03 -16.48 -19.28
C VAL A 134 -6.62 -16.47 -18.72
N ALA A 135 -5.58 -16.68 -19.55
CA ALA A 135 -4.19 -16.57 -19.11
C ALA A 135 -3.89 -15.16 -18.58
N GLY A 136 -4.40 -14.10 -19.21
CA GLY A 136 -4.21 -12.72 -18.73
C GLY A 136 -4.88 -12.45 -17.39
N VAL A 137 -6.13 -12.89 -17.23
CA VAL A 137 -6.88 -12.79 -15.97
C VAL A 137 -6.17 -13.57 -14.85
N CYS A 138 -5.71 -14.81 -15.12
CA CYS A 138 -4.98 -15.62 -14.14
C CYS A 138 -3.67 -14.99 -13.70
N VAL A 139 -2.95 -14.33 -14.60
CA VAL A 139 -1.72 -13.58 -14.29
C VAL A 139 -2.04 -12.45 -13.32
N ILE A 140 -3.01 -11.59 -13.66
CA ILE A 140 -3.29 -10.37 -12.91
C ILE A 140 -3.92 -10.68 -11.55
N TYR A 141 -4.96 -11.51 -11.52
CA TYR A 141 -5.60 -11.92 -10.26
C TYR A 141 -4.75 -12.89 -9.45
N GLY A 142 -3.83 -13.62 -10.10
CA GLY A 142 -2.84 -14.41 -9.38
C GLY A 142 -1.80 -13.55 -8.69
N GLY A 143 -1.53 -12.34 -9.20
CA GLY A 143 -0.54 -11.39 -8.69
C GLY A 143 -1.03 -10.39 -7.66
N LEU A 144 -2.35 -10.14 -7.61
CA LEU A 144 -3.00 -9.34 -6.58
C LEU A 144 -3.16 -10.15 -5.28
#